data_AF-A0A183HZ11-F1
#
_entry.id   AF-A0A183HZ11-F1
#
_cell.length_a   1.000
_cell.length_b   1.000
_cell.length_c   1.000
_cell.angle_alpha   90.00
_cell.angle_beta   90.00
_cell.angle_gamma   90.00
#
_symmetry.space_group_name_H-M   'P 1'
#
loop_
_entity.id
_entity.type
_entity.pdbx_description
1 polymer ?
#
loop_
_entity_poly.entity_id
_entity_poly.type
_entity_poly.pdbx_seq_one_letter_code
_entity_poly.pdbx_strand_id
1 'polypeptide(L)'
;MSFKIGARVETEKGRGVVEFYGETEFAEGTWVGVNLDEPNGKHDGTVKGMRYFECEPNHGIFLKANQVRLESRGKSGMRLPTSIRKDVRSKISPVTSPKMTPSSSTEKLKTMSGITGPSAKKQSKEDMRESTGRLGGQSLSQTTMEESFNASQKSQSHTDETPLKSSGIPKKSSIVSKLGSVLSATNAEGKAIAESLPLSVPLPPDMDERSELEWLRIQHKDLSEKLESLRIKRKEDHIKLVEFERNRIQLESLLQFRAKILEEQTSLQRKLQEKEKELRDVLDSKGNENDSLAEIEERLELITIEKEMAEEKVDILQAEVEAEKQRVQELEVELDLLRSEMEQAGDGSFQACLHQRLYCNQWSSEIEQY
;
A
#
# COMPACT_ATOMS: atom_id res chain seq x y z
N MET A 1 19.40 -4.51 -31.53
CA MET A 1 18.04 -3.92 -31.53
C MET A 1 18.20 -2.42 -31.34
N SER A 2 17.44 -1.60 -32.06
CA SER A 2 17.37 -0.15 -31.83
C SER A 2 16.04 0.21 -31.16
N PHE A 3 16.09 1.16 -30.24
CA PHE A 3 14.88 1.73 -29.60
C PHE A 3 14.58 3.09 -30.20
N LYS A 4 13.29 3.41 -30.33
CA LYS A 4 12.83 4.74 -30.75
C LYS A 4 12.59 5.59 -29.50
N ILE A 5 13.05 6.84 -29.52
CA ILE A 5 12.71 7.82 -28.48
C ILE A 5 11.18 8.03 -28.44
N GLY A 6 10.61 8.13 -27.25
CA GLY A 6 9.17 8.11 -27.00
C GLY A 6 8.52 6.70 -27.04
N ALA A 7 9.29 5.62 -27.18
CA ALA A 7 8.76 4.27 -27.11
C ALA A 7 8.52 3.83 -25.65
N ARG A 8 7.36 3.21 -25.40
CA ARG A 8 7.08 2.54 -24.12
C ARG A 8 7.88 1.26 -23.99
N VAL A 9 8.49 1.05 -22.83
CA VAL A 9 9.35 -0.10 -22.54
C VAL A 9 9.13 -0.63 -21.13
N GLU A 10 9.41 -1.92 -20.97
CA GLU A 10 9.44 -2.63 -19.69
C GLU A 10 10.89 -3.02 -19.36
N THR A 11 11.26 -2.86 -18.09
CA THR A 11 12.61 -3.10 -17.57
C THR A 11 12.54 -3.83 -16.23
N GLU A 12 13.67 -4.35 -15.74
CA GLU A 12 13.78 -4.96 -14.42
C GLU A 12 13.41 -4.01 -13.25
N LYS A 13 13.37 -2.69 -13.49
CA LYS A 13 13.03 -1.65 -12.49
C LYS A 13 11.64 -1.02 -12.68
N GLY A 14 10.85 -1.55 -13.61
CA GLY A 14 9.51 -1.07 -13.92
C GLY A 14 9.32 -0.69 -15.38
N ARG A 15 8.17 -0.10 -15.68
CA ARG A 15 7.82 0.43 -17.01
C ARG A 15 8.25 1.88 -17.14
N GLY A 16 8.38 2.35 -18.38
CA GLY A 16 8.77 3.72 -18.67
C GLY A 16 8.78 4.06 -20.16
N VAL A 17 9.38 5.21 -20.48
CA VAL A 17 9.54 5.75 -21.83
C VAL A 17 11.03 5.88 -22.16
N VAL A 18 11.43 5.48 -23.36
CA VAL A 18 12.81 5.70 -23.85
C VAL A 18 12.99 7.17 -24.20
N GLU A 19 13.82 7.89 -23.43
CA GLU A 19 14.18 9.28 -23.72
C GLU A 19 15.53 9.40 -24.45
N PHE A 20 16.43 8.42 -24.29
CA PHE A 20 17.74 8.43 -24.92
C PHE A 20 18.09 7.07 -25.55
N TYR A 21 18.74 7.10 -26.72
CA TYR A 21 19.35 5.93 -27.34
C TYR A 21 20.62 6.36 -28.10
N GLY A 22 21.79 5.92 -27.62
CA GLY A 22 23.08 6.38 -28.15
C GLY A 22 24.27 5.91 -27.32
N GLU A 23 25.46 6.39 -27.64
CA GLU A 23 26.68 6.21 -26.83
C GLU A 23 26.71 7.22 -25.68
N THR A 24 27.49 6.96 -24.63
CA THR A 24 27.57 7.85 -23.45
C THR A 24 29.00 8.03 -22.96
N GLU A 25 29.29 9.21 -22.41
CA GLU A 25 30.60 9.56 -21.82
C GLU A 25 30.91 8.70 -20.57
N PHE A 26 29.88 8.16 -19.90
CA PHE A 26 30.09 7.45 -18.66
C PHE A 26 30.63 6.02 -18.83
N ALA A 27 30.34 5.35 -19.95
CA ALA A 27 30.81 4.00 -20.30
C ALA A 27 30.52 3.65 -21.79
N GLU A 28 31.42 2.89 -22.43
CA GLU A 28 31.40 2.63 -23.88
C GLU A 28 30.19 1.84 -24.43
N GLY A 29 29.98 2.00 -25.73
CA GLY A 29 28.95 1.33 -26.53
C GLY A 29 27.53 1.83 -26.24
N THR A 30 26.57 1.41 -27.06
CA THR A 30 25.19 1.94 -27.00
C THR A 30 24.49 1.66 -25.67
N TRP A 31 23.76 2.65 -25.17
CA TRP A 31 22.89 2.61 -23.99
C TRP A 31 21.48 3.08 -24.35
N VAL A 32 20.50 2.63 -23.57
CA VAL A 32 19.12 3.11 -23.57
C VAL A 32 18.90 3.89 -22.27
N GLY A 33 18.55 5.16 -22.37
CA GLY A 33 18.07 5.97 -21.24
C GLY A 33 16.56 5.90 -21.18
N VAL A 34 16.02 5.45 -20.06
CA VAL A 34 14.59 5.29 -19.81
C VAL A 34 14.18 6.21 -18.66
N ASN A 35 13.11 6.97 -18.86
CA ASN A 35 12.36 7.64 -17.81
C ASN A 35 11.28 6.67 -17.31
N LEU A 36 11.37 6.23 -16.06
CA LEU A 36 10.44 5.26 -15.46
C LEU A 36 9.12 5.93 -15.02
N ASP A 37 8.06 5.14 -14.92
CA ASP A 37 6.76 5.59 -14.38
C ASP A 37 6.77 5.72 -12.83
N GLU A 38 7.83 5.23 -12.18
CA GLU A 38 8.01 5.12 -10.73
C GLU A 38 9.45 5.53 -10.34
N PRO A 39 9.70 6.01 -9.10
CA PRO A 39 11.01 6.50 -8.64
C PRO A 39 12.06 5.39 -8.36
N ASN A 40 12.11 4.36 -9.21
CA ASN A 40 12.95 3.15 -9.08
C ASN A 40 14.28 3.23 -9.89
N GLY A 41 14.60 4.42 -10.42
CA GLY A 41 15.77 4.73 -11.23
C GLY A 41 17.01 5.10 -10.41
N LYS A 42 17.87 5.94 -10.99
CA LYS A 42 19.21 6.27 -10.46
C LYS A 42 19.62 7.74 -10.63
N HIS A 43 18.93 8.52 -11.45
CA HIS A 43 19.27 9.91 -11.77
C HIS A 43 18.03 10.70 -12.25
N ASP A 44 18.21 12.02 -12.41
CA ASP A 44 17.27 12.98 -13.02
C ASP A 44 17.44 13.12 -14.55
N GLY A 45 18.25 12.23 -15.16
CA GLY A 45 18.71 12.32 -16.54
C GLY A 45 20.14 12.89 -16.70
N THR A 46 20.75 13.34 -15.60
CA THR A 46 22.16 13.76 -15.52
C THR A 46 23.05 12.63 -15.00
N VAL A 47 24.18 12.34 -15.67
CA VAL A 47 25.18 11.36 -15.21
C VAL A 47 26.58 11.95 -15.38
N LYS A 48 27.40 11.86 -14.31
CA LYS A 48 28.75 12.49 -14.21
C LYS A 48 28.77 14.02 -14.48
N GLY A 49 27.62 14.70 -14.46
CA GLY A 49 27.48 16.13 -14.76
C GLY A 49 27.02 16.43 -16.19
N MET A 50 27.04 15.45 -17.10
CA MET A 50 26.45 15.56 -18.43
C MET A 50 24.95 15.21 -18.38
N ARG A 51 24.10 16.08 -18.93
CA ARG A 51 22.65 15.83 -19.08
C ARG A 51 22.36 15.15 -20.41
N TYR A 52 21.66 14.02 -20.37
CA TYR A 52 21.30 13.21 -21.54
C TYR A 52 19.82 13.33 -21.91
N PHE A 53 18.98 13.43 -20.89
CA PHE A 53 17.54 13.72 -20.96
C PHE A 53 17.13 14.43 -19.66
N GLU A 54 15.85 14.76 -19.51
CA GLU A 54 15.30 15.38 -18.31
C GLU A 54 14.13 14.54 -17.79
N CYS A 55 14.16 14.22 -16.49
CA CYS A 55 13.09 13.55 -15.80
C CYS A 55 13.07 13.95 -14.31
N GLU A 56 12.05 13.48 -13.58
CA GLU A 56 12.02 13.66 -12.13
C GLU A 56 13.20 12.93 -11.44
N PRO A 57 13.61 13.40 -10.24
CA PRO A 57 14.63 12.72 -9.44
C PRO A 57 14.30 11.24 -9.24
N ASN A 58 15.31 10.38 -9.35
CA ASN A 58 15.18 8.93 -9.25
C ASN A 58 14.28 8.25 -10.30
N HIS A 59 13.83 8.90 -11.37
CA HIS A 59 13.06 8.23 -12.44
C HIS A 59 13.93 7.80 -13.63
N GLY A 60 15.07 8.45 -13.86
CA GLY A 60 15.96 8.14 -14.96
C GLY A 60 16.85 6.92 -14.69
N ILE A 61 16.95 6.02 -15.67
CA ILE A 61 17.88 4.88 -15.63
C ILE A 61 18.54 4.62 -16.99
N PHE A 62 19.84 4.31 -16.98
CA PHE A 62 20.55 3.76 -18.14
C PHE A 62 20.68 2.24 -18.07
N LEU A 63 20.35 1.58 -19.19
CA LEU A 63 20.38 0.13 -19.38
C LEU A 63 21.01 -0.22 -20.74
N LYS A 64 21.56 -1.44 -20.86
CA LYS A 64 21.97 -1.97 -22.17
C LYS A 64 20.75 -2.54 -22.92
N ALA A 65 20.82 -2.57 -24.25
CA ALA A 65 19.68 -2.88 -25.12
C ALA A 65 19.05 -4.29 -24.95
N ASN A 66 19.73 -5.20 -24.24
CA ASN A 66 19.23 -6.52 -23.86
C ASN A 66 18.44 -6.54 -22.53
N GLN A 67 18.50 -5.48 -21.73
CA GLN A 67 17.80 -5.31 -20.44
C GLN A 67 16.46 -4.56 -20.57
N VAL A 68 16.09 -4.17 -21.79
CA VAL A 68 14.92 -3.37 -22.12
C VAL A 68 14.03 -4.15 -23.07
N ARG A 69 12.74 -4.27 -22.76
CA ARG A 69 11.72 -4.90 -23.61
C ARG A 69 10.75 -3.85 -24.14
N LEU A 70 10.33 -3.98 -25.40
CA LEU A 70 9.35 -3.06 -25.99
C LEU A 70 7.94 -3.41 -25.50
N GLU A 71 7.21 -2.45 -24.93
CA GLU A 71 5.82 -2.63 -24.50
C GLU A 71 4.92 -2.71 -25.75
N SER A 72 4.64 -3.93 -26.19
CA SER A 72 3.86 -4.18 -27.41
C SER A 72 2.42 -3.72 -27.24
N ARG A 73 2.04 -2.61 -27.89
CA ARG A 73 0.65 -2.12 -27.94
C ARG A 73 -0.24 -3.08 -28.74
N GLY A 74 -0.70 -4.15 -28.09
CA GLY A 74 -1.58 -5.15 -28.69
C GLY A 74 -2.36 -5.97 -27.67
N LYS A 75 -3.67 -5.67 -27.56
CA LYS A 75 -4.69 -6.32 -26.71
C LYS A 75 -4.66 -5.95 -25.22
N SER A 76 -5.52 -5.00 -24.86
CA SER A 76 -5.99 -4.77 -23.49
C SER A 76 -6.60 -6.05 -22.90
N GLY A 77 -5.99 -6.58 -21.84
CA GLY A 77 -6.36 -7.85 -21.20
C GLY A 77 -7.62 -7.79 -20.32
N MET A 78 -8.73 -7.24 -20.82
CA MET A 78 -10.01 -7.24 -20.10
C MET A 78 -10.54 -8.69 -19.98
N ARG A 79 -10.33 -9.32 -18.83
CA ARG A 79 -10.79 -10.69 -18.54
C ARG A 79 -12.29 -10.70 -18.18
N LEU A 80 -13.17 -10.88 -19.17
CA LEU A 80 -14.53 -11.37 -18.91
C LEU A 80 -14.56 -12.91 -18.92
N PRO A 81 -15.20 -13.56 -17.93
CA PRO A 81 -15.31 -15.02 -17.88
C PRO A 81 -16.60 -15.51 -18.56
N THR A 82 -16.52 -16.04 -19.78
CA THR A 82 -17.65 -16.78 -20.37
C THR A 82 -17.18 -17.85 -21.34
N SER A 83 -17.16 -19.11 -20.88
CA SER A 83 -16.96 -20.28 -21.76
C SER A 83 -18.31 -20.89 -22.15
N ILE A 84 -19.01 -20.24 -23.09
CA ILE A 84 -20.27 -20.74 -23.63
C ILE A 84 -20.21 -20.81 -25.15
N ARG A 85 -20.03 -22.05 -25.62
CA ARG A 85 -20.53 -22.67 -26.88
C ARG A 85 -20.18 -21.98 -28.21
N LYS A 86 -19.53 -22.77 -29.07
CA LYS A 86 -19.59 -22.61 -30.53
C LYS A 86 -21.06 -22.79 -30.98
N ASP A 87 -21.52 -22.02 -31.95
CA ASP A 87 -21.66 -22.47 -33.35
C ASP A 87 -22.38 -21.43 -34.24
N VAL A 88 -22.43 -21.70 -35.55
CA VAL A 88 -23.20 -20.99 -36.60
C VAL A 88 -22.82 -19.53 -36.88
N ARG A 89 -21.96 -19.34 -37.89
CA ARG A 89 -22.12 -18.22 -38.84
C ARG A 89 -21.81 -18.67 -40.27
N SER A 90 -22.85 -18.84 -41.08
CA SER A 90 -22.75 -19.09 -42.52
C SER A 90 -22.41 -17.81 -43.30
N LYS A 91 -21.98 -17.99 -44.55
CA LYS A 91 -21.49 -16.96 -45.47
C LYS A 91 -22.62 -16.02 -45.94
N ILE A 92 -22.27 -14.77 -46.26
CA ILE A 92 -22.44 -14.09 -47.57
C ILE A 92 -22.01 -12.62 -47.42
N SER A 93 -21.59 -11.97 -48.51
CA SER A 93 -20.93 -10.66 -48.55
C SER A 93 -21.75 -9.59 -49.33
N PRO A 94 -21.20 -8.57 -50.03
CA PRO A 94 -21.48 -7.16 -49.69
C PRO A 94 -22.21 -6.35 -50.79
N VAL A 95 -22.74 -5.15 -50.46
CA VAL A 95 -23.11 -4.16 -51.51
C VAL A 95 -23.15 -2.68 -51.01
N THR A 96 -22.60 -1.79 -51.86
CA THR A 96 -22.71 -0.32 -52.03
C THR A 96 -22.98 0.72 -50.91
N SER A 97 -22.21 1.82 -51.03
CA SER A 97 -22.41 3.23 -50.62
C SER A 97 -23.71 3.90 -51.19
N PRO A 98 -24.07 5.21 -50.96
CA PRO A 98 -23.24 6.33 -50.48
C PRO A 98 -23.84 7.44 -49.56
N LYS A 99 -22.90 8.17 -48.93
CA LYS A 99 -22.85 9.60 -48.54
C LYS A 99 -24.08 10.51 -48.80
N MET A 100 -24.50 11.24 -47.75
CA MET A 100 -25.03 12.61 -47.84
C MET A 100 -24.58 13.50 -46.66
N THR A 101 -24.61 14.82 -46.89
CA THR A 101 -24.39 15.99 -46.01
C THR A 101 -25.59 16.95 -46.23
N PRO A 102 -25.83 18.11 -45.54
CA PRO A 102 -24.88 19.00 -44.85
C PRO A 102 -25.42 19.79 -43.61
N SER A 103 -24.67 20.83 -43.19
CA SER A 103 -25.09 22.01 -42.40
C SER A 103 -25.44 21.83 -40.90
N SER A 104 -25.31 22.85 -40.03
CA SER A 104 -24.71 24.20 -40.16
C SER A 104 -24.50 24.87 -38.80
N SER A 105 -23.52 25.81 -38.70
CA SER A 105 -23.45 26.92 -37.71
C SER A 105 -23.20 26.51 -36.24
N THR A 106 -22.62 27.32 -35.34
CA THR A 106 -22.00 28.69 -35.39
C THR A 106 -20.98 28.76 -34.24
N GLU A 107 -19.69 29.04 -34.48
CA GLU A 107 -19.04 30.37 -34.35
C GLU A 107 -18.75 30.88 -32.91
N LYS A 108 -17.43 31.00 -32.61
CA LYS A 108 -16.76 32.13 -31.87
C LYS A 108 -16.95 32.23 -30.34
N LEU A 109 -16.02 32.82 -29.55
CA LEU A 109 -14.67 33.38 -29.83
C LEU A 109 -13.71 33.27 -28.60
N LYS A 110 -12.44 33.63 -28.84
CA LYS A 110 -11.26 33.59 -27.94
C LYS A 110 -11.08 34.87 -27.11
N THR A 111 -10.36 34.75 -25.98
CA THR A 111 -9.39 35.73 -25.41
C THR A 111 -8.44 34.96 -24.46
N MET A 112 -7.09 34.94 -24.57
CA MET A 112 -6.04 35.97 -24.29
C MET A 112 -5.92 36.32 -22.78
N SER A 113 -4.78 36.49 -22.08
CA SER A 113 -3.32 36.26 -22.27
C SER A 113 -2.62 36.43 -20.88
N GLY A 114 -1.34 36.12 -20.58
CA GLY A 114 -0.24 35.47 -21.32
C GLY A 114 1.18 36.02 -20.96
N ILE A 115 2.24 35.25 -21.24
CA ILE A 115 3.70 35.62 -21.28
C ILE A 115 4.48 35.74 -19.91
N THR A 116 5.78 35.38 -19.96
CA THR A 116 6.93 35.68 -19.04
C THR A 116 7.29 34.74 -17.87
N GLY A 117 8.53 34.22 -17.93
CA GLY A 117 9.48 34.17 -16.80
C GLY A 117 10.62 35.19 -17.06
N PRO A 118 11.87 35.07 -16.54
CA PRO A 118 12.47 33.88 -15.89
C PRO A 118 13.46 34.12 -14.70
N SER A 119 13.96 33.02 -14.13
CA SER A 119 15.34 32.80 -13.60
C SER A 119 15.93 33.55 -12.36
N ALA A 120 16.45 32.71 -11.44
CA ALA A 120 17.87 32.66 -11.01
C ALA A 120 18.36 33.12 -9.60
N LYS A 121 18.96 32.13 -8.89
CA LYS A 121 20.27 32.12 -8.20
C LYS A 121 20.43 32.45 -6.68
N LYS A 122 21.05 31.46 -5.98
CA LYS A 122 22.09 31.54 -4.90
C LYS A 122 21.59 31.91 -3.48
N GLN A 123 22.20 31.49 -2.34
CA GLN A 123 23.35 30.61 -1.96
C GLN A 123 23.26 30.28 -0.43
N SER A 124 24.04 29.43 0.28
CA SER A 124 25.04 28.35 0.03
C SER A 124 25.42 27.61 1.33
N LYS A 125 25.85 26.33 1.22
CA LYS A 125 26.76 25.58 2.15
C LYS A 125 26.21 25.24 3.56
N GLU A 126 26.77 24.32 4.38
CA GLU A 126 28.04 23.55 4.43
C GLU A 126 27.75 22.01 4.54
N ASP A 127 28.43 21.08 3.84
CA ASP A 127 29.71 20.36 4.14
C ASP A 127 29.61 19.33 5.33
N MET A 128 30.21 18.11 5.39
CA MET A 128 31.10 17.32 4.49
C MET A 128 31.22 15.82 4.92
N ARG A 129 31.59 14.92 3.96
CA ARG A 129 32.37 13.64 4.12
C ARG A 129 31.76 12.42 4.88
N GLU A 130 32.16 11.15 4.63
CA GLU A 130 33.05 10.55 3.61
C GLU A 130 32.56 9.16 3.12
N SER A 131 33.17 8.66 2.02
CA SER A 131 33.08 7.27 1.50
C SER A 131 33.90 6.28 2.36
N THR A 132 33.96 4.95 2.19
CA THR A 132 33.78 4.00 1.06
C THR A 132 33.19 2.67 1.57
N GLY A 133 32.47 1.81 0.82
CA GLY A 133 32.94 0.91 -0.25
C GLY A 133 32.81 -0.57 0.19
N ARG A 134 31.98 -1.43 -0.44
CA ARG A 134 32.28 -2.29 -1.63
C ARG A 134 33.39 -3.35 -1.39
N LEU A 135 33.29 -4.66 -1.68
CA LEU A 135 32.32 -5.59 -2.35
C LEU A 135 32.50 -7.01 -1.72
N GLY A 136 31.72 -8.08 -1.96
CA GLY A 136 30.48 -8.27 -2.75
C GLY A 136 30.37 -9.70 -3.38
N GLY A 137 29.16 -10.23 -3.56
CA GLY A 137 28.86 -11.52 -4.25
C GLY A 137 29.01 -12.79 -3.39
N GLN A 138 28.51 -13.98 -3.75
CA GLN A 138 27.62 -14.48 -4.84
C GLN A 138 26.82 -15.68 -4.27
N SER A 139 25.49 -15.79 -4.37
CA SER A 139 24.65 -16.25 -5.51
C SER A 139 24.09 -17.68 -5.32
N LEU A 140 23.06 -18.04 -6.12
CA LEU A 140 22.48 -19.37 -6.40
C LEU A 140 21.48 -20.05 -5.41
N SER A 141 20.27 -20.28 -5.96
CA SER A 141 19.40 -21.47 -5.79
C SER A 141 18.68 -21.73 -4.45
N GLN A 142 17.54 -22.45 -4.37
CA GLN A 142 16.40 -22.80 -5.27
C GLN A 142 15.33 -23.50 -4.38
N THR A 143 14.18 -23.93 -4.93
CA THR A 143 13.04 -24.63 -4.27
C THR A 143 12.16 -23.72 -3.38
N THR A 144 10.81 -23.62 -3.41
CA THR A 144 9.62 -24.39 -3.87
C THR A 144 8.84 -25.10 -2.74
N MET A 145 7.51 -25.22 -2.92
CA MET A 145 6.45 -25.70 -2.00
C MET A 145 5.96 -24.61 -1.01
N GLU A 146 4.67 -24.28 -0.81
CA GLU A 146 3.39 -25.05 -0.77
C GLU A 146 3.30 -25.92 0.50
N GLU A 147 2.27 -25.93 1.37
CA GLU A 147 0.95 -25.26 1.51
C GLU A 147 0.75 -24.92 3.03
N SER A 148 0.03 -23.91 3.51
CA SER A 148 -1.42 -23.53 3.43
C SER A 148 -2.38 -24.34 4.34
N PHE A 149 -3.28 -23.62 5.03
CA PHE A 149 -4.45 -24.04 5.86
C PHE A 149 -4.21 -24.88 7.14
N ASN A 150 -4.20 -24.31 8.35
CA ASN A 150 -5.33 -23.72 9.12
C ASN A 150 -6.53 -24.67 9.37
N ALA A 151 -6.71 -25.13 10.62
CA ALA A 151 -7.96 -25.04 11.40
C ALA A 151 -7.88 -25.78 12.75
N SER A 152 -8.35 -25.16 13.84
CA SER A 152 -8.69 -25.83 15.10
C SER A 152 -10.19 -25.74 15.36
N GLN A 153 -10.86 -26.88 15.59
CA GLN A 153 -12.20 -26.94 16.18
C GLN A 153 -12.21 -27.83 17.44
N LYS A 154 -13.34 -27.83 18.16
CA LYS A 154 -13.42 -28.06 19.61
C LYS A 154 -14.68 -28.85 19.98
N SER A 155 -14.55 -30.10 20.44
CA SER A 155 -15.55 -30.79 21.28
C SER A 155 -15.09 -32.17 21.81
N GLN A 156 -15.23 -32.35 23.14
CA GLN A 156 -15.99 -33.41 23.86
C GLN A 156 -16.51 -34.67 23.11
N SER A 157 -16.77 -35.83 23.75
CA SER A 157 -16.29 -36.53 24.97
C SER A 157 -17.03 -37.89 25.13
N HIS A 158 -16.54 -38.83 25.97
CA HIS A 158 -17.19 -40.11 26.40
C HIS A 158 -17.37 -41.21 25.31
N THR A 159 -17.49 -42.53 25.58
CA THR A 159 -17.18 -43.40 26.76
C THR A 159 -17.00 -44.87 26.31
N ASP A 160 -16.09 -45.58 26.99
CA ASP A 160 -16.06 -47.01 27.40
C ASP A 160 -16.31 -48.24 26.50
N GLU A 161 -15.45 -49.24 26.79
CA GLU A 161 -15.55 -50.71 26.69
C GLU A 161 -15.24 -51.53 25.41
N THR A 162 -14.92 -52.81 25.67
CA THR A 162 -13.96 -53.65 24.93
C THR A 162 -14.60 -54.94 24.35
N PRO A 163 -13.98 -55.66 23.39
CA PRO A 163 -13.15 -56.83 23.79
C PRO A 163 -11.98 -57.27 22.86
N LEU A 164 -10.83 -57.52 23.48
CA LEU A 164 -9.81 -58.57 23.23
C LEU A 164 -9.70 -59.31 21.86
N LYS A 165 -8.50 -59.22 21.24
CA LYS A 165 -7.74 -60.43 20.79
C LYS A 165 -6.21 -60.19 20.77
N SER A 166 -5.42 -61.21 20.43
CA SER A 166 -4.14 -61.50 21.10
C SER A 166 -2.87 -61.67 20.22
N SER A 167 -1.72 -61.54 20.89
CA SER A 167 -0.38 -62.11 20.57
C SER A 167 0.57 -61.30 19.67
N GLY A 168 1.86 -61.21 20.07
CA GLY A 168 2.94 -60.59 19.26
C GLY A 168 4.09 -59.94 20.06
N ILE A 169 5.07 -60.72 20.49
CA ILE A 169 6.39 -60.30 21.04
C ILE A 169 7.45 -60.50 19.91
N PRO A 170 8.57 -59.73 19.73
CA PRO A 170 9.34 -58.97 20.75
C PRO A 170 9.87 -57.55 20.40
N LYS A 171 10.31 -56.89 21.48
CA LYS A 171 11.37 -55.87 21.65
C LYS A 171 12.45 -55.76 20.55
N LYS A 172 12.92 -54.52 20.33
CA LYS A 172 14.35 -54.14 20.48
C LYS A 172 14.49 -52.65 20.83
N SER A 173 15.54 -52.28 21.56
CA SER A 173 15.74 -50.96 22.17
C SER A 173 16.79 -50.12 21.44
N SER A 174 16.64 -48.79 21.48
CA SER A 174 17.67 -47.81 21.12
C SER A 174 17.93 -46.85 22.28
N ILE A 175 19.15 -46.31 22.37
CA ILE A 175 19.66 -45.61 23.56
C ILE A 175 20.09 -44.19 23.16
N VAL A 176 19.39 -43.17 23.69
CA VAL A 176 19.89 -41.77 23.75
C VAL A 176 19.34 -41.10 25.00
N SER A 177 20.20 -40.71 25.96
CA SER A 177 19.95 -39.60 26.93
C SER A 177 21.04 -39.45 28.01
N LYS A 178 22.25 -39.01 27.64
CA LYS A 178 23.13 -38.26 28.58
C LYS A 178 24.22 -37.46 27.85
N LEU A 179 23.94 -36.19 27.58
CA LEU A 179 24.95 -35.14 27.45
C LEU A 179 24.42 -33.94 28.25
N GLY A 180 25.19 -33.49 29.24
CA GLY A 180 24.74 -32.43 30.14
C GLY A 180 25.73 -32.17 31.26
N SER A 181 26.54 -31.12 31.07
CA SER A 181 27.45 -30.48 32.02
C SER A 181 28.56 -31.34 32.66
N VAL A 182 29.80 -30.90 32.52
CA VAL A 182 30.50 -30.13 33.57
C VAL A 182 31.71 -29.44 32.92
N LEU A 183 31.88 -28.14 33.20
CA LEU A 183 33.16 -27.44 33.07
C LEU A 183 33.70 -27.16 34.48
N SER A 184 35.01 -26.90 34.58
CA SER A 184 35.76 -26.53 35.78
C SER A 184 36.25 -27.67 36.68
N ALA A 185 37.52 -28.05 36.44
CA ALA A 185 38.50 -28.45 37.45
C ALA A 185 39.88 -28.12 36.84
N THR A 186 40.46 -26.93 37.08
CA THR A 186 41.36 -26.61 38.22
C THR A 186 42.49 -27.60 38.43
N ASN A 187 43.73 -27.10 38.38
CA ASN A 187 44.98 -27.85 38.51
C ASN A 187 44.97 -28.95 39.57
N ALA A 188 45.29 -30.17 39.16
CA ALA A 188 45.72 -31.26 40.03
C ALA A 188 46.92 -31.98 39.40
N GLU A 189 48.09 -31.71 39.98
CA GLU A 189 49.27 -32.58 40.15
C GLU A 189 49.62 -33.61 39.05
N GLY A 190 50.83 -33.47 38.49
CA GLY A 190 51.32 -34.36 37.44
C GLY A 190 51.53 -35.80 37.92
N LYS A 191 50.80 -36.73 37.31
CA LYS A 191 51.08 -38.17 37.40
C LYS A 191 51.27 -38.74 36.00
N ALA A 192 52.53 -38.94 35.62
CA ALA A 192 52.88 -39.52 34.33
C ALA A 192 52.39 -40.98 34.27
N ILE A 193 51.32 -41.23 33.50
CA ILE A 193 50.96 -42.59 33.08
C ILE A 193 51.92 -42.97 31.95
N ALA A 194 53.12 -43.39 32.35
CA ALA A 194 54.02 -44.11 31.48
C ALA A 194 53.42 -45.50 31.25
N GLU A 195 52.54 -45.62 30.24
CA GLU A 195 52.04 -46.91 29.77
C GLU A 195 53.19 -47.66 29.11
N SER A 196 53.93 -48.40 29.95
CA SER A 196 55.13 -49.14 29.57
C SER A 196 54.76 -50.36 28.74
N LEU A 197 54.47 -50.14 27.45
CA LEU A 197 54.45 -51.18 26.44
C LEU A 197 55.75 -52.01 26.56
N PRO A 198 55.67 -53.34 26.72
CA PRO A 198 56.85 -54.17 26.91
C PRO A 198 57.65 -54.21 25.61
N LEU A 199 58.68 -53.37 25.52
CA LEU A 199 59.53 -53.21 24.34
C LEU A 199 60.58 -54.32 24.21
N SER A 200 60.12 -55.57 24.31
CA SER A 200 60.89 -56.79 24.09
C SER A 200 60.08 -57.72 23.20
N VAL A 201 60.30 -57.62 21.90
CA VAL A 201 59.83 -58.63 20.95
C VAL A 201 60.69 -59.88 21.19
N PRO A 202 60.12 -61.05 21.53
CA PRO A 202 60.93 -62.21 21.87
C PRO A 202 61.83 -62.65 20.71
N LEU A 203 63.13 -62.76 20.98
CA LEU A 203 64.08 -63.37 20.04
C LEU A 203 63.66 -64.84 19.78
N PRO A 204 63.63 -65.29 18.51
CA PRO A 204 63.59 -66.72 18.21
C PRO A 204 64.86 -67.38 18.77
N PRO A 205 64.75 -68.47 19.55
CA PRO A 205 65.93 -69.18 20.05
C PRO A 205 66.66 -69.89 18.90
N ASP A 206 67.99 -69.91 19.00
CA ASP A 206 68.92 -70.60 18.08
C ASP A 206 68.96 -70.00 16.64
N MET A 207 69.42 -68.75 16.55
CA MET A 207 69.73 -68.04 15.31
C MET A 207 71.20 -67.59 15.32
N ASP A 208 71.90 -67.74 14.19
CA ASP A 208 73.23 -67.14 14.00
C ASP A 208 73.17 -65.61 14.20
N GLU A 209 74.23 -64.98 14.74
CA GLU A 209 74.33 -63.52 14.93
C GLU A 209 73.99 -62.74 13.65
N ARG A 210 74.35 -63.28 12.48
CA ARG A 210 74.05 -62.70 11.16
C ARG A 210 72.55 -62.63 10.87
N SER A 211 71.81 -63.66 11.27
CA SER A 211 70.36 -63.77 11.11
C SER A 211 69.63 -62.86 12.11
N GLU A 212 70.15 -62.73 13.34
CA GLU A 212 69.66 -61.75 14.32
C GLU A 212 69.85 -60.31 13.81
N LEU A 213 71.04 -59.97 13.30
CA LEU A 213 71.34 -58.65 12.73
C LEU A 213 70.46 -58.33 11.51
N GLU A 214 70.15 -59.33 10.67
CA GLU A 214 69.24 -59.16 9.53
C GLU A 214 67.78 -58.97 9.98
N TRP A 215 67.32 -59.74 10.97
CA TRP A 215 65.99 -59.56 11.58
C TRP A 215 65.84 -58.20 12.28
N LEU A 216 66.82 -57.78 13.07
CA LEU A 216 66.86 -56.45 13.70
C LEU A 216 66.87 -55.33 12.66
N ARG A 217 67.58 -55.50 11.54
CA ARG A 217 67.57 -54.55 10.41
C ARG A 217 66.19 -54.46 9.75
N ILE A 218 65.48 -55.58 9.60
CA ILE A 218 64.10 -55.60 9.09
C ILE A 218 63.17 -54.88 10.08
N GLN A 219 63.21 -55.22 11.37
CA GLN A 219 62.38 -54.54 12.38
C GLN A 219 62.67 -53.03 12.47
N HIS A 220 63.93 -52.61 12.42
CA HIS A 220 64.29 -51.19 12.39
C HIS A 220 63.75 -50.49 11.13
N LYS A 221 63.77 -51.17 9.97
CA LYS A 221 63.20 -50.64 8.72
C LYS A 221 61.67 -50.50 8.82
N ASP A 222 60.96 -51.54 9.25
CA ASP A 222 59.49 -51.54 9.40
C ASP A 222 59.03 -50.45 10.39
N LEU A 223 59.74 -50.30 11.52
CA LEU A 223 59.49 -49.23 12.49
C LEU A 223 59.80 -47.84 11.92
N SER A 224 60.83 -47.70 11.07
CA SER A 224 61.16 -46.44 10.39
C SER A 224 60.10 -46.05 9.36
N GLU A 225 59.63 -46.99 8.54
CA GLU A 225 58.53 -46.77 7.58
C GLU A 225 57.22 -46.46 8.32
N LYS A 226 56.94 -47.15 9.43
CA LYS A 226 55.79 -46.85 10.29
C LYS A 226 55.89 -45.43 10.87
N LEU A 227 57.05 -45.04 11.40
CA LEU A 227 57.31 -43.70 11.94
C LEU A 227 57.07 -42.62 10.88
N GLU A 228 57.54 -42.82 9.64
CA GLU A 228 57.33 -41.85 8.57
C GLU A 228 55.86 -41.81 8.12
N SER A 229 55.15 -42.95 8.05
CA SER A 229 53.70 -42.94 7.79
C SER A 229 52.90 -42.15 8.85
N LEU A 230 53.34 -42.18 10.11
CA LEU A 230 52.74 -41.41 11.21
C LEU A 230 53.13 -39.92 11.16
N ARG A 231 54.34 -39.59 10.70
CA ARG A 231 54.77 -38.20 10.43
C ARG A 231 53.99 -37.57 9.29
N ILE A 232 53.74 -38.33 8.21
CA ILE A 232 52.92 -37.89 7.07
C ILE A 232 51.48 -37.63 7.53
N LYS A 233 50.82 -38.59 8.19
CA LYS A 233 49.46 -38.42 8.73
C LYS A 233 49.35 -37.21 9.65
N ARG A 234 50.31 -36.98 10.56
CA ARG A 234 50.34 -35.80 11.43
C ARG A 234 50.36 -34.47 10.64
N LYS A 235 51.08 -34.42 9.50
CA LYS A 235 51.10 -33.24 8.62
C LYS A 235 49.74 -33.06 7.93
N GLU A 236 49.16 -34.13 7.39
CA GLU A 236 47.83 -34.11 6.77
C GLU A 236 46.74 -33.68 7.76
N ASP A 237 46.73 -34.23 8.96
CA ASP A 237 45.72 -33.94 9.99
C ASP A 237 45.87 -32.52 10.55
N HIS A 238 47.10 -31.99 10.60
CA HIS A 238 47.32 -30.58 10.89
C HIS A 238 46.78 -29.65 9.80
N ILE A 239 46.96 -30.00 8.51
CA ILE A 239 46.39 -29.24 7.39
C ILE A 239 44.85 -29.27 7.44
N LYS A 240 44.25 -30.45 7.66
CA LYS A 240 42.79 -30.61 7.84
C LYS A 240 42.28 -29.75 9.01
N LEU A 241 42.99 -29.72 10.14
CA LEU A 241 42.61 -28.92 11.31
C LEU A 241 42.60 -27.41 11.02
N VAL A 242 43.60 -26.91 10.27
CA VAL A 242 43.65 -25.50 9.84
C VAL A 242 42.52 -25.18 8.85
N GLU A 243 42.17 -26.11 7.96
CA GLU A 243 41.04 -25.96 7.04
C GLU A 243 39.69 -25.98 7.78
N PHE A 244 39.50 -26.87 8.77
CA PHE A 244 38.31 -26.87 9.63
C PHE A 244 38.17 -25.56 10.41
N GLU A 245 39.25 -25.02 10.96
CA GLU A 245 39.21 -23.74 11.69
C GLU A 245 38.88 -22.55 10.76
N ARG A 246 39.42 -22.55 9.54
CA ARG A 246 39.02 -21.59 8.49
C ARG A 246 37.54 -21.67 8.17
N ASN A 247 37.01 -22.89 7.99
CA ASN A 247 35.60 -23.11 7.69
C ASN A 247 34.69 -22.74 8.88
N ARG A 248 35.16 -22.96 10.12
CA ARG A 248 34.48 -22.52 11.36
C ARG A 248 34.30 -21.00 11.39
N ILE A 249 35.36 -20.25 11.10
CA ILE A 249 35.35 -18.77 11.06
C ILE A 249 34.44 -18.26 9.93
N GLN A 250 34.43 -18.91 8.76
CA GLN A 250 33.51 -18.58 7.68
C GLN A 250 32.04 -18.82 8.05
N LEU A 251 31.73 -19.95 8.69
CA LEU A 251 30.38 -20.25 9.18
C LEU A 251 29.92 -19.21 10.22
N GLU A 252 30.79 -18.84 11.15
CA GLU A 252 30.49 -17.83 12.19
C GLU A 252 30.20 -16.44 11.57
N SER A 253 30.97 -16.04 10.56
CA SER A 253 30.71 -14.81 9.78
C SER A 253 29.36 -14.87 9.04
N LEU A 254 29.03 -16.00 8.41
CA LEU A 254 27.74 -16.20 7.73
C LEU A 254 26.55 -16.20 8.71
N LEU A 255 26.73 -16.72 9.93
CA LEU A 255 25.71 -16.65 10.99
C LEU A 255 25.49 -15.21 11.47
N GLN A 256 26.55 -14.41 11.64
CA GLN A 256 26.43 -12.98 11.94
C GLN A 256 25.73 -12.19 10.82
N PHE A 257 26.04 -12.51 9.55
CA PHE A 257 25.37 -11.88 8.41
C PHE A 257 23.89 -12.27 8.33
N ARG A 258 23.55 -13.54 8.56
CA ARG A 258 22.15 -14.01 8.68
C ARG A 258 21.40 -13.32 9.81
N ALA A 259 22.02 -13.12 10.97
CA ALA A 259 21.41 -12.42 12.09
C ALA A 259 21.03 -10.98 11.73
N LYS A 260 21.95 -10.24 11.08
CA LYS A 260 21.69 -8.87 10.60
C LYS A 260 20.55 -8.81 9.58
N ILE A 261 20.51 -9.74 8.62
CA ILE A 261 19.40 -9.80 7.65
C ILE A 261 18.05 -10.05 8.34
N LEU A 262 17.99 -10.90 9.37
CA LEU A 262 16.76 -11.16 10.11
C LEU A 262 16.34 -9.96 10.99
N GLU A 263 17.30 -9.22 11.54
CA GLU A 263 17.05 -7.97 12.26
C GLU A 263 16.54 -6.86 11.31
N GLU A 264 17.17 -6.69 10.14
CA GLU A 264 16.71 -5.78 9.09
C GLU A 264 15.30 -6.16 8.61
N GLN A 265 15.05 -7.44 8.29
CA GLN A 265 13.76 -7.95 7.85
C GLN A 265 12.66 -7.72 8.88
N THR A 266 12.91 -8.01 10.16
CA THR A 266 11.92 -7.77 11.23
C THR A 266 11.72 -6.27 11.51
N SER A 267 12.76 -5.43 11.35
CA SER A 267 12.61 -3.97 11.43
C SER A 267 11.76 -3.39 10.29
N LEU A 268 11.91 -3.92 9.07
CA LEU A 268 11.11 -3.54 7.90
C LEU A 268 9.65 -3.99 8.06
N GLN A 269 9.44 -5.22 8.53
CA GLN A 269 8.10 -5.75 8.80
C GLN A 269 7.38 -4.95 9.90
N ARG A 270 8.10 -4.51 10.94
CA ARG A 270 7.56 -3.60 11.96
C ARG A 270 7.20 -2.23 11.40
N LYS A 271 8.06 -1.62 10.58
CA LYS A 271 7.79 -0.32 9.92
C LYS A 271 6.59 -0.40 8.95
N LEU A 272 6.44 -1.52 8.26
CA LEU A 272 5.30 -1.78 7.39
C LEU A 272 4.00 -1.85 8.22
N GLN A 273 3.98 -2.66 9.29
CA GLN A 273 2.83 -2.75 10.20
C GLN A 273 2.49 -1.41 10.88
N GLU A 274 3.50 -0.62 11.22
CA GLU A 274 3.35 0.73 11.78
C GLU A 274 2.68 1.68 10.78
N LYS A 275 3.10 1.66 9.50
CA LYS A 275 2.48 2.46 8.42
C LYS A 275 1.08 1.95 8.04
N GLU A 276 0.83 0.65 8.08
CA GLU A 276 -0.53 0.08 7.94
C GLU A 276 -1.47 0.54 9.06
N LYS A 277 -0.96 0.66 10.30
CA LYS A 277 -1.74 1.21 11.42
C LYS A 277 -1.99 2.71 11.25
N GLU A 278 -0.97 3.49 10.92
CA GLU A 278 -1.09 4.94 10.69
C GLU A 278 -2.11 5.26 9.58
N LEU A 279 -2.12 4.48 8.49
CA LEU A 279 -3.15 4.59 7.44
C LEU A 279 -4.56 4.25 7.95
N ARG A 280 -4.69 3.25 8.84
CA ARG A 280 -5.98 2.93 9.48
C ARG A 280 -6.45 4.03 10.42
N ASP A 281 -5.60 4.48 11.34
CA ASP A 281 -5.93 5.54 12.30
C ASP A 281 -6.39 6.83 11.57
N VAL A 282 -5.79 7.15 10.42
CA VAL A 282 -6.20 8.27 9.54
C VAL A 282 -7.52 8.01 8.81
N LEU A 283 -7.80 6.77 8.37
CA LEU A 283 -9.08 6.42 7.75
C LEU A 283 -10.22 6.45 8.77
N ASP A 284 -9.99 5.95 9.99
CA ASP A 284 -10.97 5.95 11.08
C ASP A 284 -11.26 7.41 11.53
N SER A 285 -10.24 8.28 11.62
CA SER A 285 -10.43 9.72 11.85
C SER A 285 -11.30 10.38 10.78
N LYS A 286 -11.07 10.05 9.50
CA LYS A 286 -11.87 10.55 8.39
C LYS A 286 -13.29 9.99 8.34
N GLY A 287 -13.51 8.78 8.85
CA GLY A 287 -14.84 8.22 9.09
C GLY A 287 -15.61 9.14 10.03
N ASN A 288 -15.06 9.36 11.23
CA ASN A 288 -15.65 10.24 12.24
C ASN A 288 -15.87 11.69 11.74
N GLU A 289 -14.95 12.23 10.94
CA GLU A 289 -15.09 13.55 10.30
C GLU A 289 -16.26 13.59 9.29
N ASN A 290 -16.43 12.55 8.46
CA ASN A 290 -17.55 12.45 7.52
C ASN A 290 -18.89 12.23 8.25
N ASP A 291 -18.92 11.39 9.28
CA ASP A 291 -20.11 11.14 10.09
C ASP A 291 -20.57 12.44 10.79
N SER A 292 -19.62 13.20 11.36
CA SER A 292 -19.88 14.54 11.93
C SER A 292 -20.40 15.54 10.88
N LEU A 293 -19.97 15.40 9.63
CA LEU A 293 -20.40 16.28 8.53
C LEU A 293 -21.82 15.90 8.06
N ALA A 294 -22.17 14.62 8.07
CA ALA A 294 -23.53 14.13 7.81
C ALA A 294 -24.52 14.56 8.91
N GLU A 295 -24.14 14.53 10.20
CA GLU A 295 -24.94 15.10 11.29
C GLU A 295 -25.21 16.61 11.11
N ILE A 296 -24.23 17.34 10.57
CA ILE A 296 -24.38 18.77 10.23
C ILE A 296 -25.30 18.95 9.01
N GLU A 297 -25.23 18.06 8.02
CA GLU A 297 -26.07 18.08 6.81
C GLU A 297 -27.55 17.82 7.15
N GLU A 298 -27.87 16.75 7.89
CA GLU A 298 -29.23 16.46 8.39
C GLU A 298 -29.78 17.64 9.22
N ARG A 299 -28.95 18.25 10.06
CA ARG A 299 -29.34 19.41 10.86
C ARG A 299 -29.59 20.66 10.01
N LEU A 300 -28.91 20.82 8.87
CA LEU A 300 -29.16 21.91 7.92
C LEU A 300 -30.42 21.68 7.10
N GLU A 301 -30.74 20.43 6.74
CA GLU A 301 -32.03 20.09 6.11
C GLU A 301 -33.20 20.43 7.04
N LEU A 302 -33.13 20.02 8.31
CA LEU A 302 -34.16 20.34 9.31
C LEU A 302 -34.36 21.85 9.50
N ILE A 303 -33.27 22.62 9.65
CA ILE A 303 -33.32 24.09 9.79
C ILE A 303 -33.89 24.76 8.52
N THR A 304 -33.62 24.20 7.34
CA THR A 304 -34.21 24.68 6.08
C THR A 304 -35.72 24.49 6.06
N ILE A 305 -36.21 23.32 6.47
CA ILE A 305 -37.65 23.02 6.56
C ILE A 305 -38.33 23.92 7.61
N GLU A 306 -37.71 24.12 8.78
CA GLU A 306 -38.22 25.05 9.80
C GLU A 306 -38.31 26.49 9.29
N LYS A 307 -37.33 26.94 8.49
CA LYS A 307 -37.33 28.25 7.84
C LYS A 307 -38.46 28.36 6.80
N GLU A 308 -38.60 27.40 5.90
CA GLU A 308 -39.63 27.42 4.85
C GLU A 308 -41.05 27.43 5.45
N MET A 309 -41.31 26.60 6.47
CA MET A 309 -42.58 26.63 7.21
C MET A 309 -42.83 27.97 7.93
N ALA A 310 -41.78 28.64 8.40
CA ALA A 310 -41.91 29.95 9.04
C ALA A 310 -42.19 31.07 8.02
N GLU A 311 -41.59 31.01 6.83
CA GLU A 311 -41.83 31.94 5.73
C GLU A 311 -43.24 31.79 5.15
N GLU A 312 -43.69 30.57 4.83
CA GLU A 312 -45.07 30.32 4.38
C GLU A 312 -46.11 30.79 5.42
N LYS A 313 -45.84 30.55 6.71
CA LYS A 313 -46.72 31.02 7.80
C LYS A 313 -46.74 32.55 7.93
N VAL A 314 -45.63 33.23 7.64
CA VAL A 314 -45.57 34.70 7.62
C VAL A 314 -46.37 35.25 6.44
N ASP A 315 -46.30 34.63 5.27
CA ASP A 315 -47.08 35.03 4.09
C ASP A 315 -48.60 34.82 4.29
N ILE A 316 -49.00 33.69 4.91
CA ILE A 316 -50.40 33.44 5.32
C ILE A 316 -50.90 34.53 6.28
N LEU A 317 -50.15 34.85 7.33
CA LEU A 317 -50.53 35.87 8.30
C LEU A 317 -50.55 37.29 7.69
N GLN A 318 -49.70 37.58 6.69
CA GLN A 318 -49.79 38.82 5.93
C GLN A 318 -51.08 38.88 5.10
N ALA A 319 -51.44 37.80 4.40
CA ALA A 319 -52.67 37.73 3.63
C ALA A 319 -53.94 37.85 4.51
N GLU A 320 -53.96 37.24 5.70
CA GLU A 320 -55.04 37.43 6.69
C GLU A 320 -55.16 38.90 7.13
N VAL A 321 -54.03 39.54 7.43
CA VAL A 321 -53.97 40.97 7.81
C VAL A 321 -54.38 41.89 6.66
N GLU A 322 -54.12 41.55 5.41
CA GLU A 322 -54.58 42.32 4.24
C GLU A 322 -56.08 42.13 3.97
N ALA A 323 -56.60 40.90 4.09
CA ALA A 323 -58.03 40.64 3.99
C ALA A 323 -58.83 41.36 5.07
N GLU A 324 -58.34 41.43 6.31
CA GLU A 324 -59.02 42.15 7.39
C GLU A 324 -58.93 43.68 7.24
N LYS A 325 -57.82 44.21 6.71
CA LYS A 325 -57.75 45.63 6.29
C LYS A 325 -58.77 45.97 5.22
N GLN A 326 -59.00 45.07 4.25
CA GLN A 326 -60.03 45.25 3.22
C GLN A 326 -61.43 45.29 3.84
N ARG A 327 -61.76 44.38 4.77
CA ARG A 327 -63.04 44.43 5.52
C ARG A 327 -63.22 45.72 6.31
N VAL A 328 -62.16 46.23 6.95
CA VAL A 328 -62.21 47.52 7.65
C VAL A 328 -62.51 48.65 6.68
N GLN A 329 -61.87 48.68 5.51
CA GLN A 329 -62.15 49.69 4.47
C GLN A 329 -63.57 49.59 3.88
N GLU A 330 -64.08 48.37 3.69
CA GLU A 330 -65.48 48.14 3.27
C GLU A 330 -66.47 48.70 4.31
N LEU A 331 -66.26 48.37 5.59
CA LEU A 331 -67.10 48.86 6.70
C LEU A 331 -66.96 50.37 6.94
N GLU A 332 -65.78 50.95 6.75
CA GLU A 332 -65.56 52.40 6.80
C GLU A 332 -66.38 53.12 5.69
N VAL A 333 -66.40 52.58 4.47
CA VAL A 333 -67.22 53.11 3.37
C VAL A 333 -68.72 52.93 3.63
N GLU A 334 -69.17 51.79 4.17
CA GLU A 334 -70.57 51.61 4.58
C GLU A 334 -70.98 52.61 5.68
N LEU A 335 -70.11 52.87 6.65
CA LEU A 335 -70.36 53.85 7.71
C LEU A 335 -70.42 55.28 7.18
N ASP A 336 -69.53 55.67 6.27
CA ASP A 336 -69.54 57.01 5.66
C ASP A 336 -70.77 57.23 4.76
N LEU A 337 -71.25 56.19 4.07
CA LEU A 337 -72.51 56.23 3.32
C LEU A 337 -73.71 56.40 4.27
N LEU A 338 -73.85 55.56 5.29
CA LEU A 338 -74.92 55.66 6.30
C LEU A 338 -74.89 57.00 7.05
N ARG A 339 -73.69 57.53 7.33
CA ARG A 339 -73.49 58.86 7.93
C ARG A 339 -74.00 59.96 6.98
N SER A 340 -73.70 59.86 5.69
CA SER A 340 -74.16 60.81 4.66
C SER A 340 -75.67 60.76 4.45
N GLU A 341 -76.27 59.57 4.47
CA GLU A 341 -77.73 59.38 4.46
C GLU A 341 -78.38 60.02 5.69
N MET A 342 -77.80 59.86 6.88
CA MET A 342 -78.30 60.51 8.10
C MET A 342 -78.15 62.04 8.08
N GLU A 343 -77.10 62.59 7.46
CA GLU A 343 -76.97 64.05 7.30
C GLU A 343 -78.00 64.62 6.32
N GLN A 344 -78.25 63.96 5.18
CA GLN A 344 -79.33 64.35 4.25
C GLN A 344 -80.72 64.21 4.88
N ALA A 345 -80.96 63.12 5.61
CA ALA A 345 -82.21 62.92 6.35
C ALA A 345 -82.36 63.96 7.48
N GLY A 346 -81.26 64.37 8.11
CA GLY A 346 -81.22 65.41 9.13
C GLY A 346 -81.75 66.74 8.61
N ASP A 347 -81.09 67.33 7.61
CA ASP A 347 -81.45 68.66 7.10
C ASP A 347 -82.87 68.69 6.49
N GLY A 348 -83.27 67.65 5.77
CA GLY A 348 -84.60 67.55 5.17
C GLY A 348 -85.72 67.31 6.20
N SER A 349 -85.54 66.31 7.08
CA SER A 349 -86.60 65.87 8.00
C SER A 349 -86.83 66.85 9.15
N PHE A 350 -85.78 67.44 9.73
CA PHE A 350 -85.96 68.36 10.86
C PHE A 350 -86.69 69.63 10.46
N GLN A 351 -86.38 70.22 9.30
CA GLN A 351 -87.14 71.37 8.79
C GLN A 351 -88.58 71.00 8.41
N ALA A 352 -88.80 69.88 7.71
CA ALA A 352 -90.14 69.44 7.34
C ALA A 352 -91.02 69.17 8.59
N CYS A 353 -90.48 68.50 9.61
CA CYS A 353 -91.21 68.16 10.82
C CYS A 353 -91.51 69.41 11.70
N LEU A 354 -90.59 70.38 11.75
CA LEU A 354 -90.86 71.68 12.37
C LEU A 354 -91.95 72.46 11.62
N HIS A 355 -91.91 72.48 10.28
CA HIS A 355 -92.91 73.17 9.46
C HIS A 355 -94.30 72.53 9.59
N GLN A 356 -94.38 71.20 9.55
CA GLN A 356 -95.61 70.43 9.77
C GLN A 356 -96.21 70.71 11.15
N ARG A 357 -95.36 70.80 12.19
CA ARG A 357 -95.80 71.07 13.57
C ARG A 357 -96.29 72.50 13.78
N LEU A 358 -95.72 73.48 13.08
CA LEU A 358 -96.23 74.86 13.05
C LEU A 358 -97.59 74.92 12.33
N TYR A 359 -97.73 74.25 11.18
CA TYR A 359 -99.00 74.19 10.44
C TYR A 359 -100.12 73.51 11.25
N CYS A 360 -99.84 72.39 11.92
CA CYS A 360 -100.83 71.73 12.79
C CYS A 360 -101.28 72.63 13.97
N ASN A 361 -100.36 73.38 14.59
CA ASN A 361 -100.74 74.31 15.65
C ASN A 361 -101.66 75.42 15.12
N GLN A 362 -101.37 75.96 13.94
CA GLN A 362 -102.17 77.05 13.35
C GLN A 362 -103.57 76.57 12.92
N TRP A 363 -103.68 75.39 12.30
CA TRP A 363 -104.97 74.76 12.00
C TRP A 363 -105.78 74.45 13.28
N SER A 364 -105.11 74.03 14.36
CA SER A 364 -105.79 73.75 15.62
C SER A 364 -106.43 74.99 16.25
N SER A 365 -105.87 76.19 16.04
CA SER A 365 -106.48 77.45 16.49
C SER A 365 -107.63 77.93 15.58
N GLU A 366 -107.64 77.57 14.30
CA GLU A 366 -108.78 77.88 13.41
C GLU A 366 -109.99 76.97 13.67
N ILE A 367 -109.76 75.74 14.15
CA ILE A 367 -110.82 74.78 14.53
C ILE A 367 -111.48 75.13 15.87
N GLU A 368 -110.82 75.89 16.76
CA GLU A 368 -111.43 76.39 18.01
C GLU A 368 -112.27 77.67 17.84
N GLN A 369 -112.51 78.15 16.60
CA GLN A 369 -113.30 79.36 16.32
C GLN A 369 -114.61 79.10 15.52
N TYR A 370 -115.04 77.83 15.38
CA TYR A 370 -116.26 77.41 14.68
C TYR A 370 -117.16 76.51 15.53
#